data_AF-A0A255R603-F1
#
_entry.id   AF-A0A255R603-F1
#
_cell.length_a   1.000
_cell.length_b   1.000
_cell.length_c   1.000
_cell.angle_alpha   90.00
_cell.angle_beta   90.00
_cell.angle_gamma   90.00
#
_symmetry.space_group_name_H-M   'P 1'
#
loop_
_entity.id
_entity.type
_entity.pdbx_description
1 polymer ?
#
loop_
_entity_poly.entity_id
_entity_poly.type
_entity_poly.pdbx_seq_one_letter_code
_entity_poly.pdbx_strand_id
1 'polypeptide(L)'
;MKDGDNWSNVASREAGRSDPWDLIEFNFGTRDPREVNWYLESYLNCSKSSDGKNYQFSSGDGEIYLPPADWDPAIEKAMQLTVIRALTNWATKAINFQRGSHRVTTRELMVVGNAIIDGKIRVLQSSAICTGRAVYDSDRNVIELGRGAGRTNASKALIIHECVHALFDLRCDTMTVGASESMGYVAQSIFMAQHTDNPEERLHVDIPDSGTPEEVRNAIRRDAVFEQAWKIALLVLDRKPIPQSDWNMLSTAVSLHPKYRSDAGKPAIFDGV
;
A
#
# COMPACT_ATOMS: atom_id res chain seq x y z
N MET A 1 25.66 11.40 11.04
CA MET A 1 26.08 12.74 10.56
C MET A 1 27.37 13.17 11.27
N LYS A 2 28.06 14.20 10.78
CA LYS A 2 29.33 14.71 11.33
C LYS A 2 29.16 16.14 11.86
N ASP A 3 30.02 16.55 12.79
CA ASP A 3 30.09 17.93 13.25
C ASP A 3 30.24 18.92 12.08
N GLY A 4 29.31 19.88 12.00
CA GLY A 4 29.28 20.89 10.95
C GLY A 4 28.57 20.45 9.66
N ASP A 5 27.99 19.25 9.63
CA ASP A 5 27.05 18.87 8.57
C ASP A 5 25.80 19.77 8.64
N ASN A 6 25.29 20.13 7.47
CA ASN A 6 24.03 20.85 7.29
C ASN A 6 23.24 20.18 6.15
N TRP A 7 21.98 20.55 5.97
CA TRP A 7 21.16 19.93 4.94
C TRP A 7 21.79 19.99 3.54
N SER A 8 22.44 21.09 3.17
CA SER A 8 23.04 21.25 1.84
C SER A 8 24.21 20.28 1.61
N ASN A 9 25.14 20.18 2.56
CA ASN A 9 26.30 19.31 2.39
C ASN A 9 25.93 17.82 2.54
N VAL A 10 24.96 17.47 3.38
CA VAL A 10 24.47 16.08 3.50
C VAL A 10 23.69 15.69 2.24
N ALA A 11 22.80 16.55 1.75
CA ALA A 11 22.03 16.30 0.53
C ALA A 11 22.95 16.09 -0.68
N SER A 12 23.96 16.94 -0.85
CA SER A 12 24.92 16.81 -1.95
C SER A 12 25.85 15.60 -1.79
N ARG A 13 26.42 15.39 -0.61
CA ARG A 13 27.45 14.35 -0.37
C ARG A 13 26.86 12.95 -0.30
N GLU A 14 25.74 12.77 0.39
CA GLU A 14 25.19 11.45 0.71
C GLU A 14 24.03 11.06 -0.23
N ALA A 15 23.19 12.01 -0.64
CA ALA A 15 22.02 11.74 -1.49
C ALA A 15 22.20 12.14 -2.96
N GLY A 16 23.32 12.79 -3.32
CA GLY A 16 23.55 13.29 -4.69
C GLY A 16 22.56 14.37 -5.13
N ARG A 17 21.96 15.10 -4.18
CA ARG A 17 20.90 16.10 -4.42
C ARG A 17 21.47 17.51 -4.39
N SER A 18 21.01 18.37 -5.30
CA SER A 18 21.36 19.79 -5.31
C SER A 18 20.45 20.66 -4.44
N ASP A 19 19.19 20.28 -4.25
CA ASP A 19 18.25 20.97 -3.37
C ASP A 19 18.20 20.28 -1.99
N PRO A 20 18.67 20.92 -0.90
CA PRO A 20 18.54 20.36 0.45
C PRO A 20 17.09 20.14 0.89
N TRP A 21 16.14 20.88 0.31
CA TRP A 21 14.73 20.72 0.65
C TRP A 21 14.17 19.37 0.23
N ASP A 22 14.74 18.71 -0.79
CA ASP A 22 14.37 17.33 -1.14
C ASP A 22 14.63 16.37 0.03
N LEU A 23 15.76 16.54 0.71
CA LEU A 23 16.13 15.69 1.85
C LEU A 23 15.27 16.02 3.09
N ILE A 24 14.98 17.30 3.31
CA ILE A 24 14.10 17.75 4.40
C ILE A 24 12.67 17.23 4.19
N GLU A 25 12.12 17.44 2.99
CA GLU A 25 10.77 17.01 2.64
C GLU A 25 10.63 15.49 2.70
N PHE A 26 11.67 14.74 2.28
CA PHE A 26 11.68 13.28 2.39
C PHE A 26 11.60 12.79 3.84
N ASN A 27 12.27 13.47 4.77
CA ASN A 27 12.34 13.06 6.17
C ASN A 27 11.17 13.56 7.01
N PHE A 28 10.74 14.81 6.78
CA PHE A 28 9.82 15.51 7.68
C PHE A 28 8.50 15.90 7.01
N GLY A 29 8.36 15.73 5.69
CA GLY A 29 7.14 16.08 4.96
C GLY A 29 6.81 17.57 4.95
N THR A 30 7.78 18.44 5.24
CA THR A 30 7.57 19.89 5.39
C THR A 30 8.66 20.71 4.72
N ARG A 31 8.31 21.94 4.35
CA ARG A 31 9.25 23.00 3.94
C ARG A 31 9.17 24.24 4.83
N ASP A 32 8.45 24.18 5.97
CA ASP A 32 8.44 25.27 6.97
C ASP A 32 9.71 25.17 7.85
N PRO A 33 10.63 26.15 7.78
CA PRO A 33 11.87 26.10 8.55
C PRO A 33 11.68 25.94 10.07
N ARG A 34 10.54 26.40 10.61
CA ARG A 34 10.24 26.28 12.05
C ARG A 34 9.95 24.84 12.45
N GLU A 35 9.20 24.13 11.61
CA GLU A 35 8.93 22.70 11.80
C GLU A 35 10.21 21.89 11.65
N VAL A 36 11.05 22.22 10.67
CA VAL A 36 12.36 21.60 10.49
C VAL A 36 13.22 21.74 11.75
N ASN A 37 13.33 22.96 12.30
CA ASN A 37 14.07 23.17 13.55
C ASN A 37 13.47 22.38 14.72
N TRP A 38 12.14 22.33 14.82
CA TRP A 38 11.48 21.55 15.86
C TRP A 38 11.79 20.06 15.76
N TYR A 39 11.82 19.47 14.55
CA TYR A 39 12.23 18.09 14.33
C TYR A 39 13.70 17.85 14.66
N LEU A 40 14.59 18.75 14.22
CA LEU A 40 16.02 18.68 14.53
C LEU A 40 16.26 18.63 16.05
N GLU A 41 15.60 19.51 16.80
CA GLU A 41 15.72 19.54 18.27
C GLU A 41 15.04 18.35 18.95
N SER A 42 13.79 18.05 18.59
CA SER A 42 12.94 17.13 19.35
C SER A 42 13.16 15.65 19.04
N TYR A 43 13.56 15.33 17.80
CA TYR A 43 13.72 13.93 17.34
C TYR A 43 15.17 13.57 17.06
N LEU A 44 15.96 14.51 16.55
CA LEU A 44 17.35 14.26 16.20
C LEU A 44 18.33 14.74 17.28
N ASN A 45 17.84 15.35 18.36
CA ASN A 45 18.64 15.87 19.47
C ASN A 45 19.67 16.93 19.06
N CYS A 46 19.47 17.60 17.91
CA CYS A 46 20.33 18.68 17.47
C CYS A 46 20.15 19.89 18.38
N SER A 47 21.22 20.32 19.05
CA SER A 47 21.19 21.44 20.00
C SER A 47 22.13 22.59 19.62
N LYS A 48 22.95 22.42 18.59
CA LYS A 48 23.91 23.43 18.14
C LYS A 48 23.35 24.25 16.98
N SER A 49 23.64 25.54 16.98
CA SER A 49 23.34 26.46 15.87
C SER A 49 24.53 27.39 15.65
N SER A 50 24.89 27.65 14.40
CA SER A 50 25.98 28.56 14.02
C SER A 50 25.50 29.96 13.67
N ASP A 51 24.24 30.10 13.24
CA ASP A 51 23.61 31.37 12.87
C ASP A 51 22.60 31.87 13.93
N GLY A 52 22.36 31.08 14.98
CA GLY A 52 21.36 31.35 16.02
C GLY A 52 19.92 31.20 15.52
N LYS A 53 19.72 30.62 14.32
CA LYS A 53 18.41 30.53 13.65
C LYS A 53 18.07 29.11 13.24
N ASN A 54 19.04 28.33 12.77
CA ASN A 54 18.85 26.96 12.31
C ASN A 54 19.75 26.02 13.10
N TYR A 55 19.20 24.89 13.54
CA TYR A 55 20.01 23.83 14.11
C TYR A 55 20.88 23.19 13.03
N GLN A 56 22.09 22.77 13.41
CA GLN A 56 23.03 22.06 12.53
C GLN A 56 23.30 20.68 13.10
N PHE A 57 23.72 19.76 12.21
CA PHE A 57 24.05 18.42 12.64
C PHE A 57 25.42 18.38 13.35
N SER A 58 25.49 17.49 14.33
CA SER A 58 26.64 17.16 15.14
C SER A 58 26.84 15.65 15.18
N SER A 59 28.04 15.23 15.52
CA SER A 59 28.34 13.83 15.81
C SER A 59 27.55 13.37 17.04
N GLY A 60 26.72 12.34 16.87
CA GLY A 60 25.86 11.80 17.93
C GLY A 60 24.39 12.20 17.82
N ASP A 61 24.03 13.09 16.89
CA ASP A 61 22.64 13.38 16.56
C ASP A 61 21.96 12.15 15.94
N GLY A 62 20.62 12.15 15.92
CA GLY A 62 19.78 11.07 15.40
C GLY A 62 20.00 10.76 13.92
N GLU A 63 19.27 9.79 13.38
CA GLU A 63 19.41 9.36 12.00
C GLU A 63 18.41 10.10 11.08
N ILE A 64 18.87 10.45 9.88
CA ILE A 64 17.98 10.87 8.79
C ILE A 64 18.06 9.83 7.68
N TYR A 65 16.96 9.66 6.96
CA TYR A 65 16.86 8.77 5.82
C TYR A 65 17.32 9.48 4.55
N LEU A 66 18.08 8.75 3.73
CA LEU A 66 18.42 9.21 2.40
C LEU A 66 17.33 8.76 1.43
N PRO A 67 16.80 9.68 0.58
CA PRO A 67 15.92 9.26 -0.50
C PRO A 67 16.67 8.29 -1.43
N PRO A 68 15.97 7.27 -1.97
CA PRO A 68 16.50 6.52 -3.11
C PRO A 68 16.99 7.44 -4.21
N ALA A 69 18.03 7.03 -4.93
CA ALA A 69 18.66 7.86 -5.97
C ALA A 69 17.67 8.26 -7.09
N ASP A 70 16.65 7.44 -7.33
CA ASP A 70 15.59 7.63 -8.32
C ASP A 70 14.31 8.26 -7.75
N TRP A 71 14.29 8.65 -6.48
CA TRP A 71 13.14 9.31 -5.87
C TRP A 71 12.93 10.72 -6.43
N ASP A 72 11.68 11.10 -6.70
CA ASP A 72 11.31 12.44 -7.15
C ASP A 72 10.02 12.85 -6.42
N PRO A 73 10.00 13.95 -5.65
CA PRO A 73 8.83 14.38 -4.89
C PRO A 73 7.62 14.68 -5.79
N ALA A 74 7.83 15.17 -7.01
CA ALA A 74 6.75 15.40 -7.96
C ALA A 74 6.17 14.07 -8.48
N ILE A 75 7.02 13.06 -8.69
CA ILE A 75 6.58 11.70 -9.05
C ILE A 75 5.81 11.07 -7.89
N GLU A 76 6.32 11.12 -6.66
CA GLU A 76 5.61 10.62 -5.48
C GLU A 76 4.24 11.32 -5.35
N LYS A 77 4.17 12.64 -5.51
CA LYS A 77 2.88 13.35 -5.47
C LYS A 77 1.91 12.86 -6.55
N ALA A 78 2.39 12.61 -7.76
CA ALA A 78 1.59 12.03 -8.83
C ALA A 78 1.13 10.58 -8.50
N MET A 79 1.96 9.80 -7.82
CA MET A 79 1.62 8.46 -7.35
C MET A 79 0.58 8.50 -6.23
N GLN A 80 0.71 9.41 -5.25
CA GLN A 80 -0.31 9.65 -4.23
C GLN A 80 -1.66 9.97 -4.88
N LEU A 81 -1.70 10.89 -5.85
CA LEU A 81 -2.93 11.22 -6.58
C LEU A 81 -3.52 10.01 -7.33
N THR A 82 -2.68 9.08 -7.78
CA THR A 82 -3.14 7.84 -8.42
C THR A 82 -3.88 6.95 -7.42
N VAL A 83 -3.36 6.80 -6.20
CA VAL A 83 -4.04 6.05 -5.13
C VAL A 83 -5.31 6.74 -4.68
N ILE A 84 -5.26 8.06 -4.44
CA ILE A 84 -6.44 8.84 -4.05
C ILE A 84 -7.54 8.74 -5.10
N ARG A 85 -7.21 8.79 -6.40
CA ARG A 85 -8.20 8.61 -7.48
C ARG A 85 -8.84 7.22 -7.50
N ALA A 86 -8.12 6.18 -7.10
CA ALA A 86 -8.71 4.85 -6.94
C ALA A 86 -9.67 4.83 -5.74
N LEU A 87 -9.26 5.39 -4.59
CA LEU A 87 -10.08 5.48 -3.38
C LEU A 87 -11.34 6.34 -3.58
N THR A 88 -11.26 7.45 -4.31
CA THR A 88 -12.41 8.32 -4.60
C THR A 88 -13.21 7.90 -5.83
N ASN A 89 -12.86 6.79 -6.48
CA ASN A 89 -13.64 6.26 -7.59
C ASN A 89 -15.06 5.91 -7.12
N TRP A 90 -16.05 6.12 -8.00
CA TRP A 90 -17.44 5.84 -7.68
C TRP A 90 -17.69 4.36 -7.30
N ALA A 91 -16.97 3.42 -7.91
CA ALA A 91 -17.09 1.99 -7.62
C ALA A 91 -16.63 1.64 -6.19
N THR A 92 -15.64 2.36 -5.66
CA THR A 92 -15.16 2.17 -4.28
C THR A 92 -16.27 2.43 -3.26
N LYS A 93 -17.30 3.23 -3.60
CA LYS A 93 -18.45 3.50 -2.74
C LYS A 93 -19.33 2.27 -2.46
N ALA A 94 -19.20 1.22 -3.28
CA ALA A 94 -19.93 -0.03 -3.09
C ALA A 94 -19.25 -0.98 -2.09
N ILE A 95 -18.01 -0.69 -1.69
CA ILE A 95 -17.27 -1.52 -0.74
C ILE A 95 -17.83 -1.32 0.66
N ASN A 96 -18.54 -2.34 1.14
CA ASN A 96 -19.09 -2.40 2.49
C ASN A 96 -19.33 -3.85 2.89
N PHE A 97 -18.35 -4.48 3.52
CA PHE A 97 -18.44 -5.87 3.98
C PHE A 97 -17.66 -6.10 5.26
N GLN A 98 -17.92 -7.24 5.89
CA GLN A 98 -17.30 -7.63 7.15
C GLN A 98 -17.08 -9.15 7.19
N ARG A 99 -15.99 -9.57 7.83
CA ARG A 99 -15.67 -10.96 8.14
C ARG A 99 -15.19 -11.05 9.58
N GLY A 100 -15.93 -11.76 10.44
CA GLY A 100 -15.65 -11.77 11.87
C GLY A 100 -15.70 -10.35 12.45
N SER A 101 -14.66 -9.92 13.15
CA SER A 101 -14.50 -8.55 13.68
C SER A 101 -13.98 -7.54 12.66
N HIS A 102 -13.45 -7.98 11.51
CA HIS A 102 -12.76 -7.12 10.56
C HIS A 102 -13.73 -6.58 9.52
N ARG A 103 -13.82 -5.26 9.45
CA ARG A 103 -14.71 -4.54 8.54
C ARG A 103 -13.88 -3.77 7.50
N VAL A 104 -14.40 -3.74 6.28
CA VAL A 104 -13.88 -2.91 5.20
C VAL A 104 -15.04 -2.17 4.56
N THR A 105 -15.03 -0.85 4.74
CA THR A 105 -15.97 0.08 4.11
C THR A 105 -15.23 1.17 3.34
N THR A 106 -15.92 1.81 2.39
CA THR A 106 -15.42 3.01 1.73
C THR A 106 -14.94 4.07 2.74
N ARG A 107 -15.66 4.26 3.85
CA ARG A 107 -15.28 5.24 4.87
C ARG A 107 -13.96 4.90 5.55
N GLU A 108 -13.75 3.62 5.87
CA GLU A 108 -12.50 3.16 6.46
C GLU A 108 -11.35 3.25 5.44
N LEU A 109 -11.58 2.89 4.18
CA LEU A 109 -10.57 3.06 3.11
C LEU A 109 -10.17 4.52 2.90
N MET A 110 -11.07 5.49 3.13
CA MET A 110 -10.71 6.90 3.08
C MET A 110 -9.75 7.32 4.22
N VAL A 111 -9.69 6.57 5.33
CA VAL A 111 -8.67 6.81 6.39
C VAL A 111 -7.27 6.54 5.85
N VAL A 112 -7.10 5.54 4.97
CA VAL A 112 -5.84 5.28 4.26
C VAL A 112 -5.48 6.48 3.37
N GLY A 113 -6.46 7.03 2.66
CA GLY A 113 -6.26 8.23 1.84
C GLY A 113 -5.77 9.42 2.66
N ASN A 114 -6.31 9.62 3.87
CA ASN A 114 -5.83 10.65 4.78
C ASN A 114 -4.42 10.35 5.29
N ALA A 115 -4.11 9.10 5.65
CA ALA A 115 -2.76 8.71 6.06
C ALA A 115 -1.71 8.94 4.95
N ILE A 116 -2.10 8.80 3.68
CA ILE A 116 -1.25 9.16 2.53
C ILE A 116 -1.07 10.68 2.42
N ILE A 117 -2.14 11.45 2.58
CA ILE A 117 -2.09 12.92 2.53
C ILE A 117 -1.21 13.48 3.66
N ASP A 118 -1.31 12.88 4.84
CA ASP A 118 -0.57 13.24 6.04
C ASP A 118 0.88 12.71 6.03
N GLY A 119 1.30 11.99 4.98
CA GLY A 119 2.65 11.46 4.82
C GLY A 119 2.99 10.26 5.71
N LYS A 120 2.01 9.71 6.44
CA LYS A 120 2.17 8.51 7.28
C LYS A 120 2.38 7.26 6.43
N ILE A 121 1.63 7.15 5.34
CA ILE A 121 1.82 6.11 4.33
C ILE A 121 2.38 6.75 3.07
N ARG A 122 3.55 6.31 2.64
CA ARG A 122 4.17 6.85 1.43
C ARG A 122 3.69 6.12 0.19
N VAL A 123 3.82 6.77 -0.97
CA VAL A 123 3.44 6.15 -2.25
C VAL A 123 4.56 6.32 -3.25
N LEU A 124 5.29 5.24 -3.52
CA LEU A 124 6.49 5.26 -4.34
C LEU A 124 6.26 4.53 -5.66
N GLN A 125 6.89 5.00 -6.74
CA GLN A 125 7.01 4.19 -7.93
C GLN A 125 8.16 3.20 -7.76
N SER A 126 7.94 1.93 -8.10
CA SER A 126 8.97 0.89 -7.99
C SER A 126 9.08 0.11 -9.30
N SER A 127 10.29 -0.01 -9.81
CA SER A 127 10.61 -0.82 -10.99
C SER A 127 10.59 -2.33 -10.70
N ALA A 128 10.70 -2.72 -9.43
CA ALA A 128 10.60 -4.11 -8.99
C ALA A 128 9.15 -4.62 -9.04
N ILE A 129 8.16 -3.71 -8.99
CA ILE A 129 6.75 -4.05 -9.09
C ILE A 129 6.34 -4.11 -10.57
N CYS A 130 5.75 -5.24 -10.98
CA CYS A 130 5.30 -5.43 -12.36
C CYS A 130 4.36 -4.30 -12.81
N THR A 131 4.43 -3.96 -14.10
CA THR A 131 3.58 -2.94 -14.74
C THR A 131 2.10 -3.11 -14.37
N GLY A 132 1.47 -2.02 -13.94
CA GLY A 132 0.05 -1.98 -13.57
C GLY A 132 -0.30 -2.62 -12.22
N ARG A 133 0.68 -3.11 -11.45
CA ARG A 133 0.48 -3.67 -10.10
C ARG A 133 0.73 -2.62 -9.01
N ALA A 134 0.29 -2.96 -7.80
CA ALA A 134 0.58 -2.26 -6.57
C ALA A 134 0.94 -3.30 -5.50
N VAL A 135 1.72 -2.92 -4.49
CA VAL A 135 1.98 -3.72 -3.28
C VAL A 135 2.01 -2.77 -2.08
N TYR A 136 1.37 -3.14 -0.98
CA TYR A 136 1.60 -2.51 0.32
C TYR A 136 2.70 -3.26 1.09
N ASP A 137 3.66 -2.50 1.60
CA ASP A 137 4.73 -2.95 2.47
C ASP A 137 4.51 -2.34 3.86
N SER A 138 4.12 -3.17 4.83
CA SER A 138 3.85 -2.73 6.20
C SER A 138 5.12 -2.36 6.97
N ASP A 139 6.22 -3.10 6.78
CA ASP A 139 7.50 -2.80 7.45
C ASP A 139 8.00 -1.39 7.12
N ARG A 140 7.71 -0.90 5.90
CA ARG A 140 8.11 0.44 5.44
C ARG A 140 6.99 1.47 5.43
N ASN A 141 5.74 1.07 5.68
CA ASN A 141 4.55 1.91 5.51
C ASN A 141 4.47 2.56 4.11
N VAL A 142 4.69 1.75 3.05
CA VAL A 142 4.73 2.22 1.66
C VAL A 142 3.76 1.45 0.78
N ILE A 143 2.99 2.17 -0.04
CA ILE A 143 2.34 1.61 -1.22
C ILE A 143 3.29 1.79 -2.43
N GLU A 144 3.85 0.68 -2.92
CA GLU A 144 4.69 0.67 -4.10
C GLU A 144 3.85 0.42 -5.36
N LEU A 145 4.00 1.31 -6.35
CA LEU A 145 3.28 1.26 -7.61
C LEU A 145 4.21 0.88 -8.77
N GLY A 146 3.85 -0.17 -9.49
CA GLY A 146 4.50 -0.50 -10.76
C GLY A 146 4.18 0.54 -11.84
N ARG A 147 4.99 0.58 -12.90
CA ARG A 147 4.77 1.51 -14.02
C ARG A 147 3.34 1.37 -14.55
N GLY A 148 2.63 2.49 -14.72
CA GLY A 148 1.27 2.48 -15.27
C GLY A 148 0.17 1.99 -14.32
N ALA A 149 0.46 1.84 -13.03
CA ALA A 149 -0.57 1.60 -12.01
C ALA A 149 -1.69 2.65 -12.09
N GLY A 150 -2.92 2.22 -11.80
CA GLY A 150 -4.13 3.05 -11.82
C GLY A 150 -4.67 3.45 -13.20
N ARG A 151 -4.04 3.02 -14.30
CA ARG A 151 -4.49 3.36 -15.67
C ARG A 151 -5.76 2.61 -16.09
N THR A 152 -5.90 1.35 -15.70
CA THR A 152 -7.05 0.49 -16.01
C THR A 152 -7.89 0.24 -14.76
N ASN A 153 -9.15 -0.20 -14.93
CA ASN A 153 -9.99 -0.57 -13.79
C ASN A 153 -9.39 -1.76 -13.01
N ALA A 154 -8.83 -2.75 -13.73
CA ALA A 154 -8.07 -3.84 -13.14
C ALA A 154 -6.91 -3.35 -12.25
N SER A 155 -6.14 -2.37 -12.73
CA SER A 155 -5.03 -1.80 -11.97
C SER A 155 -5.50 -0.97 -10.77
N LYS A 156 -6.61 -0.24 -10.88
CA LYS A 156 -7.22 0.46 -9.73
C LYS A 156 -7.75 -0.52 -8.69
N ALA A 157 -8.34 -1.64 -9.11
CA ALA A 157 -8.82 -2.68 -8.20
C ALA A 157 -7.67 -3.27 -7.38
N LEU A 158 -6.49 -3.46 -7.97
CA LEU A 158 -5.29 -3.85 -7.24
C LEU A 158 -4.83 -2.77 -6.25
N ILE A 159 -4.89 -1.48 -6.60
CA ILE A 159 -4.62 -0.42 -5.62
C ILE A 159 -5.59 -0.49 -4.44
N ILE A 160 -6.87 -0.77 -4.69
CA ILE A 160 -7.86 -0.97 -3.62
C ILE A 160 -7.51 -2.17 -2.75
N HIS A 161 -7.04 -3.28 -3.35
CA HIS A 161 -6.53 -4.43 -2.60
C HIS A 161 -5.44 -4.01 -1.61
N GLU A 162 -4.42 -3.29 -2.08
CA GLU A 162 -3.32 -2.85 -1.21
C GLU A 162 -3.77 -1.86 -0.14
N CYS A 163 -4.76 -1.01 -0.45
CA CYS A 163 -5.36 -0.13 0.56
C CYS A 163 -6.10 -0.90 1.67
N VAL A 164 -6.57 -2.13 1.41
CA VAL A 164 -7.14 -2.98 2.47
C VAL A 164 -6.06 -3.42 3.46
N HIS A 165 -4.89 -3.81 2.97
CA HIS A 165 -3.75 -4.15 3.85
C HIS A 165 -3.29 -2.94 4.66
N ALA A 166 -3.10 -1.79 4.01
CA ALA A 166 -2.78 -0.54 4.68
C ALA A 166 -3.80 -0.14 5.76
N LEU A 167 -5.09 -0.39 5.50
CA LEU A 167 -6.15 -0.14 6.46
C LEU A 167 -6.08 -1.08 7.68
N PHE A 168 -5.72 -2.34 7.49
CA PHE A 168 -5.51 -3.26 8.61
C PHE A 168 -4.28 -2.89 9.43
N ASP A 169 -3.24 -2.43 8.77
CA ASP A 169 -2.02 -1.95 9.42
C ASP A 169 -2.27 -0.72 10.29
N LEU A 170 -2.96 0.30 9.75
CA LEU A 170 -3.40 1.49 10.51
C LEU A 170 -4.23 1.15 11.76
N ARG A 171 -4.86 -0.03 11.81
CA ARG A 171 -5.69 -0.49 12.92
C ARG A 171 -4.96 -1.47 13.84
N CYS A 172 -3.74 -1.86 13.50
CA CYS A 172 -2.99 -2.92 14.15
C CYS A 172 -3.81 -4.22 14.26
N ASP A 173 -4.54 -4.55 13.19
CA ASP A 173 -5.49 -5.66 13.18
C ASP A 173 -4.76 -7.01 13.33
N THR A 174 -5.17 -7.83 14.29
CA THR A 174 -4.65 -9.19 14.43
C THR A 174 -5.39 -10.16 13.52
N MET A 175 -4.73 -10.67 12.49
CA MET A 175 -5.27 -11.68 11.58
C MET A 175 -4.17 -12.52 10.92
N THR A 176 -4.55 -13.57 10.18
CA THR A 176 -3.58 -14.32 9.36
C THR A 176 -3.40 -13.68 7.99
N VAL A 177 -2.28 -13.97 7.32
CA VAL A 177 -2.04 -13.56 5.93
C VAL A 177 -3.17 -14.03 5.02
N GLY A 178 -3.65 -15.27 5.19
CA GLY A 178 -4.75 -15.79 4.37
C GLY A 178 -6.06 -15.02 4.58
N ALA A 179 -6.32 -14.54 5.80
CA ALA A 179 -7.50 -13.74 6.11
C ALA A 179 -7.39 -12.33 5.52
N SER A 180 -6.24 -11.67 5.64
CA SER A 180 -6.02 -10.33 5.06
C SER A 180 -6.14 -10.36 3.54
N GLU A 181 -5.49 -11.32 2.88
CA GLU A 181 -5.59 -11.54 1.44
C GLU A 181 -7.03 -11.78 1.01
N SER A 182 -7.78 -12.64 1.72
CA SER A 182 -9.20 -12.88 1.42
C SER A 182 -10.02 -11.57 1.41
N MET A 183 -9.75 -10.68 2.36
CA MET A 183 -10.43 -9.38 2.44
C MET A 183 -10.03 -8.47 1.27
N GLY A 184 -8.74 -8.41 0.94
CA GLY A 184 -8.22 -7.67 -0.23
C GLY A 184 -8.84 -8.15 -1.54
N TYR A 185 -8.90 -9.46 -1.75
CA TYR A 185 -9.53 -10.09 -2.92
C TYR A 185 -11.04 -9.77 -3.03
N VAL A 186 -11.78 -9.75 -1.92
CA VAL A 186 -13.20 -9.36 -1.96
C VAL A 186 -13.36 -7.87 -2.31
N ALA A 187 -12.55 -6.99 -1.71
CA ALA A 187 -12.63 -5.55 -1.99
C ALA A 187 -12.33 -5.21 -3.46
N GLN A 188 -11.28 -5.79 -4.04
CA GLN A 188 -10.97 -5.60 -5.47
C GLN A 188 -12.09 -6.17 -6.36
N SER A 189 -12.70 -7.30 -5.98
CA SER A 189 -13.78 -7.91 -6.77
C SER A 189 -15.06 -7.08 -6.71
N ILE A 190 -15.40 -6.47 -5.56
CA ILE A 190 -16.50 -5.50 -5.46
C ILE A 190 -16.25 -4.31 -6.40
N PHE A 191 -15.02 -3.77 -6.40
CA PHE A 191 -14.66 -2.67 -7.28
C PHE A 191 -14.83 -3.04 -8.77
N MET A 192 -14.40 -4.25 -9.15
CA MET A 192 -14.53 -4.73 -10.53
C MET A 192 -15.98 -4.99 -10.92
N ALA A 193 -16.79 -5.59 -10.05
CA ALA A 193 -18.19 -5.89 -10.31
C ALA A 193 -19.10 -4.66 -10.45
N GLN A 194 -18.62 -3.48 -10.04
CA GLN A 194 -19.27 -2.21 -10.38
C GLN A 194 -19.02 -1.79 -11.83
N HIS A 195 -17.91 -2.20 -12.44
CA HIS A 195 -17.54 -1.79 -13.80
C HIS A 195 -17.96 -2.78 -14.88
N THR A 196 -18.30 -4.01 -14.51
CA THR A 196 -18.68 -5.07 -15.44
C THR A 196 -19.60 -6.09 -14.76
N ASP A 197 -20.57 -6.59 -15.50
CA ASP A 197 -21.42 -7.73 -15.14
C ASP A 197 -20.92 -9.04 -15.77
N ASN A 198 -19.93 -8.97 -16.67
CA ASN A 198 -19.35 -10.10 -17.36
C ASN A 198 -18.38 -10.87 -16.43
N PRO A 199 -18.66 -12.14 -16.08
CA PRO A 199 -17.77 -12.94 -15.26
C PRO A 199 -16.38 -13.15 -15.88
N GLU A 200 -16.23 -13.06 -17.20
CA GLU A 200 -14.92 -13.14 -17.85
C GLU A 200 -14.07 -11.89 -17.60
N GLU A 201 -14.66 -10.78 -17.17
CA GLU A 201 -13.94 -9.54 -16.85
C GLU A 201 -13.64 -9.39 -15.34
N ARG A 202 -13.93 -10.42 -14.52
CA ARG A 202 -13.89 -10.40 -13.05
C ARG A 202 -12.53 -10.22 -12.36
N LEU A 203 -11.48 -9.88 -13.13
CA LEU A 203 -10.10 -10.27 -12.89
C LEU A 203 -10.00 -11.79 -12.77
N HIS A 204 -9.28 -12.42 -13.69
CA HIS A 204 -9.08 -13.86 -13.69
C HIS A 204 -7.64 -14.18 -14.05
N VAL A 205 -7.27 -15.45 -13.90
CA VAL A 205 -6.01 -15.96 -14.43
C VAL A 205 -6.33 -16.91 -15.58
N ASP A 206 -5.83 -16.57 -16.77
CA ASP A 206 -5.92 -17.46 -17.93
C ASP A 206 -5.30 -18.82 -17.59
N ILE A 207 -6.09 -19.88 -17.77
CA ILE A 207 -5.64 -21.25 -17.63
C ILE A 207 -5.03 -21.66 -18.96
N PRO A 208 -3.73 -21.97 -19.02
CA PRO A 208 -3.09 -22.25 -20.30
C PRO A 208 -3.52 -23.61 -20.83
N ASP A 209 -3.86 -23.68 -22.14
CA ASP A 209 -4.21 -24.93 -22.84
C ASP A 209 -3.03 -25.91 -22.97
N SER A 210 -1.81 -25.42 -22.76
CA SER A 210 -0.58 -26.20 -22.80
C SER A 210 0.39 -25.75 -21.71
N GLY A 211 1.21 -26.68 -21.20
CA GLY A 211 2.14 -26.43 -20.11
C GLY A 211 2.36 -27.68 -19.27
N THR A 212 3.23 -27.59 -18.27
CA THR A 212 3.39 -28.67 -17.30
C THR A 212 2.11 -28.83 -16.46
N PRO A 213 1.80 -30.04 -15.96
CA PRO A 213 0.65 -30.25 -15.08
C PRO A 213 0.67 -29.34 -13.84
N GLU A 214 1.84 -28.92 -13.37
CA GLU A 214 1.96 -28.02 -12.22
C GLU A 214 1.64 -26.56 -12.57
N GLU A 215 2.03 -26.08 -13.75
CA GLU A 215 1.67 -24.74 -14.22
C GLU A 215 0.16 -24.60 -14.37
N VAL A 216 -0.50 -25.58 -14.98
CA VAL A 216 -1.97 -25.61 -15.13
C VAL A 216 -2.65 -25.64 -13.76
N ARG A 217 -2.21 -26.53 -12.85
CA ARG A 217 -2.75 -26.56 -11.47
C ARG A 217 -2.55 -25.24 -10.74
N ASN A 218 -1.42 -24.58 -10.91
CA ASN A 218 -1.15 -23.30 -10.28
C ASN A 218 -1.99 -22.18 -10.87
N ALA A 219 -2.24 -22.17 -12.18
CA ALA A 219 -3.19 -21.25 -12.80
C ALA A 219 -4.60 -21.41 -12.23
N ILE A 220 -5.10 -22.66 -12.15
CA ILE A 220 -6.40 -22.99 -11.56
C ILE A 220 -6.48 -22.51 -10.10
N ARG A 221 -5.46 -22.79 -9.28
CA ARG A 221 -5.41 -22.35 -7.87
C ARG A 221 -5.38 -20.83 -7.72
N ARG A 222 -4.76 -20.11 -8.65
CA ARG A 222 -4.77 -18.64 -8.67
C ARG A 222 -6.17 -18.13 -9.02
N ASP A 223 -6.79 -18.67 -10.06
CA ASP A 223 -8.11 -18.22 -10.50
C ASP A 223 -9.22 -18.53 -9.49
N ALA A 224 -9.13 -19.67 -8.78
CA ALA A 224 -10.11 -20.05 -7.75
C ALA A 224 -10.28 -18.97 -6.65
N VAL A 225 -9.24 -18.20 -6.36
CA VAL A 225 -9.34 -17.07 -5.41
C VAL A 225 -10.20 -15.96 -5.99
N PHE A 226 -9.98 -15.60 -7.26
CA PHE A 226 -10.77 -14.57 -7.94
C PHE A 226 -12.23 -15.00 -8.13
N GLU A 227 -12.47 -16.24 -8.53
CA GLU A 227 -13.81 -16.79 -8.70
C GLU A 227 -14.62 -16.71 -7.41
N GLN A 228 -14.04 -17.19 -6.31
CA GLN A 228 -14.73 -17.20 -5.02
C GLN A 228 -14.89 -15.79 -4.42
N ALA A 229 -13.92 -14.90 -4.60
CA ALA A 229 -14.02 -13.50 -4.18
C ALA A 229 -15.09 -12.74 -4.98
N TRP A 230 -15.20 -13.00 -6.29
CA TRP A 230 -16.25 -12.45 -7.15
C TRP A 230 -17.64 -12.88 -6.69
N LYS A 231 -17.83 -14.16 -6.37
CA LYS A 231 -19.10 -14.67 -5.82
C LYS A 231 -19.51 -13.91 -4.55
N ILE A 232 -18.57 -13.68 -3.62
CA ILE A 232 -18.83 -12.90 -2.41
C ILE A 232 -19.14 -11.44 -2.76
N ALA A 233 -18.41 -10.85 -3.69
CA ALA A 233 -18.64 -9.48 -4.14
C ALA A 233 -20.06 -9.27 -4.66
N LEU A 234 -20.57 -10.19 -5.49
CA LEU A 234 -21.95 -10.14 -5.99
C LEU A 234 -22.98 -10.21 -4.85
N LEU A 235 -22.75 -11.05 -3.83
CA LEU A 235 -23.62 -11.11 -2.65
C LEU A 235 -23.63 -9.77 -1.87
N VAL A 236 -22.47 -9.14 -1.72
CA VAL A 236 -22.35 -7.82 -1.09
C VAL A 236 -23.13 -6.77 -1.87
N LEU A 237 -22.97 -6.73 -3.19
CA LEU A 237 -23.64 -5.77 -4.06
C LEU A 237 -25.17 -5.96 -4.06
N ASP A 238 -25.62 -7.20 -4.02
CA ASP A 238 -27.04 -7.58 -3.88
C ASP A 238 -27.61 -7.35 -2.47
N ARG A 239 -26.77 -6.91 -1.52
CA ARG A 239 -27.10 -6.77 -0.09
C ARG A 239 -27.62 -8.07 0.54
N LYS A 240 -27.12 -9.20 0.06
CA LYS A 240 -27.41 -10.54 0.59
C LYS A 240 -26.43 -10.88 1.71
N PRO A 241 -26.86 -11.67 2.72
CA PRO A 241 -25.94 -12.18 3.71
C PRO A 241 -24.90 -13.08 3.04
N ILE A 242 -23.64 -12.97 3.46
CA ILE A 242 -22.55 -13.82 2.95
C ILE A 242 -22.51 -15.10 3.78
N PRO A 243 -22.77 -16.28 3.20
CA PRO A 243 -22.68 -17.54 3.92
C PRO A 243 -21.27 -17.79 4.46
N GLN A 244 -21.15 -18.34 5.68
CA GLN A 244 -19.86 -18.71 6.25
C GLN A 244 -19.12 -19.74 5.37
N SER A 245 -19.85 -20.60 4.66
CA SER A 245 -19.27 -21.54 3.69
C SER A 245 -18.50 -20.83 2.57
N ASP A 246 -18.96 -19.67 2.12
CA ASP A 246 -18.27 -18.92 1.06
C ASP A 246 -16.95 -18.32 1.57
N TRP A 247 -16.91 -17.87 2.81
CA TRP A 247 -15.66 -17.45 3.47
C TRP A 247 -14.68 -18.62 3.66
N ASN A 248 -15.21 -19.81 4.02
CA ASN A 248 -14.38 -21.01 4.18
C ASN A 248 -13.81 -21.49 2.84
N MET A 249 -14.59 -21.41 1.77
CA MET A 249 -14.13 -21.71 0.41
C MET A 249 -13.05 -20.73 -0.04
N LEU A 250 -13.24 -19.41 0.21
CA LEU A 250 -12.23 -18.41 -0.14
C LEU A 250 -10.94 -18.63 0.63
N SER A 251 -11.04 -18.92 1.94
CA SER A 251 -9.87 -19.20 2.78
C SER A 251 -9.11 -20.43 2.29
N THR A 252 -9.83 -21.48 1.89
CA THR A 252 -9.24 -22.67 1.28
C THR A 252 -8.53 -22.32 -0.03
N ALA A 253 -9.17 -21.55 -0.92
CA ALA A 253 -8.56 -21.12 -2.18
C ALA A 253 -7.26 -20.33 -1.95
N VAL A 254 -7.27 -19.37 -1.01
CA VAL A 254 -6.06 -18.61 -0.63
C VAL A 254 -4.99 -19.52 -0.04
N SER A 255 -5.34 -20.48 0.81
CA SER A 255 -4.37 -21.43 1.38
C SER A 255 -3.73 -22.37 0.35
N LEU A 256 -4.39 -22.60 -0.79
CA LEU A 256 -3.86 -23.39 -1.90
C LEU A 256 -3.13 -22.54 -2.94
N HIS A 257 -3.25 -21.21 -2.86
CA HIS A 257 -2.62 -20.30 -3.80
C HIS A 257 -1.08 -20.43 -3.74
N PRO A 258 -0.38 -20.55 -4.89
CA PRO A 258 1.07 -20.83 -4.90
C PRO A 258 1.92 -19.82 -4.12
N LYS A 259 1.51 -18.54 -4.12
CA LYS A 259 2.18 -17.46 -3.37
C LYS A 259 1.94 -17.53 -1.85
N TYR A 260 0.78 -18.02 -1.42
CA TYR A 260 0.34 -17.89 -0.02
C TYR A 260 0.35 -19.21 0.74
N ARG A 261 0.44 -20.35 0.07
CA ARG A 261 0.32 -21.68 0.70
C ARG A 261 1.28 -21.95 1.87
N SER A 262 2.45 -21.31 1.88
CA SER A 262 3.43 -21.41 2.97
C SER A 262 3.12 -20.51 4.17
N ASP A 263 2.34 -19.45 3.95
CA ASP A 263 2.23 -18.32 4.87
C ASP A 263 0.79 -17.99 5.25
N ALA A 264 -0.22 -18.58 4.60
CA ALA A 264 -1.64 -18.24 4.78
C ALA A 264 -2.13 -18.42 6.22
N GLY A 265 -1.53 -19.35 6.97
CA GLY A 265 -1.81 -19.58 8.38
C GLY A 265 -0.97 -18.76 9.36
N LYS A 266 0.08 -18.06 8.88
CA LYS A 266 0.93 -17.22 9.71
C LYS A 266 0.22 -15.90 10.05
N PRO A 267 0.53 -15.27 11.20
CA PRO A 267 0.08 -13.91 11.49
C PRO A 267 0.52 -12.95 10.37
N ALA A 268 -0.37 -12.07 9.95
CA ALA A 268 0.01 -10.91 9.15
C ALA A 268 0.74 -9.89 10.05
N ILE A 269 1.74 -9.21 9.49
CA ILE A 269 2.47 -8.15 10.20
C ILE A 269 1.75 -6.84 9.93
N PHE A 270 0.94 -6.44 10.92
CA PHE A 270 0.19 -5.19 10.95
C PHE A 270 0.45 -4.52 12.31
N ASP A 271 1.60 -3.88 12.43
CA ASP A 271 2.14 -3.30 13.67
C ASP A 271 1.92 -1.78 13.78
N GLY A 272 1.33 -1.16 12.75
CA GLY A 272 0.92 0.24 12.78
C GLY A 272 1.76 1.14 11.88
N VAL A 273 1.15 2.28 11.54
CA VAL A 273 1.74 3.35 10.74
C VAL A 273 2.18 4.52 11.60
#